data_AF-A0A382T9I2-F1
#
_entry.id   AF-A0A382T9I2-F1
#
_cell.length_a   1.000
_cell.length_b   1.000
_cell.length_c   1.000
_cell.angle_alpha   90.00
_cell.angle_beta   90.00
_cell.angle_gamma   90.00
#
_symmetry.space_group_name_H-M   'P 1'
#
loop_
_entity.id
_entity.type
_entity.pdbx_description
1 polymer ?
#
loop_
_entity_poly.entity_id
_entity_poly.type
_entity_poly.pdbx_seq_one_letter_code
_entity_poly.pdbx_strand_id
1 'polypeptide(L)'
;LLIIGSYHHLHWAQDGRGYGLTELLALTSVLGITLLLDKKPNKGALVLIFSGFALCLTLPSNTYFLPGCGIATFVVLWRLKKTEGPVFWFLLGKKILPPFLLLMVLTAGYFFMIYDDLVRGIETYKNFLNQAEFGGSTAVTLSQFHEIIRGLARPWGLWFYIPVLYGLWTLNKTQRVFFLILLGTPALVIVLSGMMGPPRAYIYMFPFLILLAALGIDRGIGFLSRFASHYFKKILLAILCLVFLIPSVLNHFQNYRGTTKVKYATMNESREVLRHLQKQVSQNELLVIPIDDMALRRALEPLV
;
A
#
# COMPACT_ATOMS: atom_id res chain seq x y z
N LEU A 1 -16.17 -5.10 -4.54
CA LEU A 1 -15.88 -6.52 -4.27
C LEU A 1 -14.40 -6.77 -4.02
N LEU A 2 -13.52 -6.56 -5.01
CA LEU A 2 -12.09 -6.81 -4.84
C LEU A 2 -11.46 -6.01 -3.68
N ILE A 3 -11.73 -4.70 -3.57
CA ILE A 3 -11.21 -3.88 -2.45
C ILE A 3 -11.68 -4.40 -1.08
N ILE A 4 -12.99 -4.68 -0.96
CA ILE A 4 -13.61 -5.21 0.27
C ILE A 4 -13.05 -6.58 0.63
N GLY A 5 -12.75 -7.41 -0.37
CA GLY A 5 -12.28 -8.76 -0.18
C GLY A 5 -10.76 -8.91 0.01
N SER A 6 -10.03 -7.79 -0.02
CA SER A 6 -8.58 -7.80 0.14
C SER A 6 -8.19 -8.05 1.59
N TYR A 7 -7.27 -8.98 1.79
CA TYR A 7 -6.68 -9.19 3.11
C TYR A 7 -5.94 -7.93 3.57
N HIS A 8 -5.11 -7.36 2.70
CA HIS A 8 -4.27 -6.24 3.08
C HIS A 8 -5.05 -4.97 3.35
N HIS A 9 -6.06 -4.68 2.54
CA HIS A 9 -6.90 -3.52 2.77
C HIS A 9 -7.58 -3.62 4.13
N LEU A 10 -8.13 -4.78 4.46
CA LEU A 10 -8.92 -4.94 5.67
C LEU A 10 -8.06 -5.10 6.94
N HIS A 11 -6.99 -5.90 6.88
CA HIS A 11 -6.06 -6.08 8.00
C HIS A 11 -5.33 -4.78 8.33
N TRP A 12 -4.72 -4.13 7.34
CA TRP A 12 -3.92 -2.94 7.60
C TRP A 12 -4.75 -1.68 7.84
N ALA A 13 -6.00 -1.62 7.38
CA ALA A 13 -6.93 -0.59 7.80
C ALA A 13 -7.30 -0.72 9.29
N GLN A 14 -7.37 -1.95 9.82
CA GLN A 14 -7.68 -2.20 11.23
C GLN A 14 -6.50 -1.92 12.17
N ASP A 15 -5.25 -2.10 11.71
CA ASP A 15 -4.06 -1.89 12.53
C ASP A 15 -3.78 -0.42 12.89
N GLY A 16 -4.51 0.55 12.34
CA GLY A 16 -4.39 1.97 12.69
C GLY A 16 -3.06 2.63 12.30
N ARG A 17 -2.21 1.95 11.52
CA ARG A 17 -0.85 2.40 11.16
C ARG A 17 -0.77 3.23 9.87
N GLY A 18 -1.86 3.85 9.44
CA GLY A 18 -1.87 4.77 8.29
C GLY A 18 -1.79 4.12 6.90
N TYR A 19 -1.91 2.79 6.79
CA TYR A 19 -1.83 2.08 5.51
C TYR A 19 -3.03 2.33 4.59
N GLY A 20 -4.25 2.38 5.12
CA GLY A 20 -5.43 2.77 4.32
C GLY A 20 -5.31 4.21 3.78
N LEU A 21 -4.73 5.11 4.59
CA LEU A 21 -4.40 6.47 4.15
C LEU A 21 -3.33 6.46 3.06
N THR A 22 -2.33 5.58 3.14
CA THR A 22 -1.31 5.41 2.09
C THR A 22 -1.92 5.01 0.75
N GLU A 23 -2.86 4.06 0.73
CA GLU A 23 -3.57 3.67 -0.50
C GLU A 23 -4.37 4.84 -1.10
N LEU A 24 -5.09 5.59 -0.26
CA LEU A 24 -5.87 6.76 -0.68
C LEU A 24 -4.97 7.85 -1.25
N LEU A 25 -3.86 8.17 -0.58
CA LEU A 25 -2.93 9.21 -1.01
C LEU A 25 -2.19 8.81 -2.29
N ALA A 26 -1.90 7.52 -2.50
CA ALA A 26 -1.33 7.02 -3.75
C ALA A 26 -2.29 7.22 -4.94
N LEU A 27 -3.57 6.84 -4.76
CA LEU A 27 -4.62 7.12 -5.74
C LEU A 27 -4.79 8.62 -6.00
N THR A 28 -4.77 9.43 -4.94
CA THR A 28 -4.90 10.90 -5.01
C THR A 28 -3.71 11.53 -5.73
N SER A 29 -2.50 10.99 -5.56
CA SER A 29 -1.31 11.46 -6.28
C SER A 29 -1.44 11.23 -7.78
N VAL A 30 -1.93 10.05 -8.19
CA VAL A 30 -2.20 9.74 -9.59
C VAL A 30 -3.36 10.58 -10.14
N LEU A 31 -4.39 10.87 -9.33
CA LEU A 31 -5.44 11.82 -9.68
C LEU A 31 -4.88 13.25 -9.88
N GLY A 32 -3.94 13.67 -9.04
CA GLY A 32 -3.23 14.94 -9.20
C GLY A 32 -2.53 15.01 -10.56
N ILE A 33 -1.84 13.93 -10.95
CA ILE A 33 -1.20 13.80 -12.27
C ILE A 33 -2.22 13.87 -13.41
N THR A 34 -3.33 13.14 -13.32
CA THR A 34 -4.33 13.16 -14.39
C THR A 34 -4.95 14.55 -14.54
N LEU A 35 -5.28 15.24 -13.45
CA LEU A 35 -5.76 16.62 -13.48
C LEU A 35 -4.73 17.61 -14.03
N LEU A 36 -3.45 17.37 -13.75
CA LEU A 36 -2.34 18.17 -14.22
C LEU A 36 -2.16 18.04 -15.75
N LEU A 37 -2.46 16.85 -16.29
CA LEU A 37 -2.49 16.59 -17.74
C LEU A 37 -3.82 17.04 -18.40
N ASP A 38 -4.95 17.01 -17.69
CA ASP A 38 -6.30 17.31 -18.20
C ASP A 38 -6.69 18.79 -18.06
N LYS A 39 -5.82 19.69 -18.51
CA LYS A 39 -6.04 21.16 -18.59
C LYS A 39 -6.45 21.86 -17.27
N LYS A 40 -6.35 21.21 -16.11
CA LYS A 40 -6.58 21.79 -14.76
C LYS A 40 -5.29 21.79 -13.91
N PRO A 41 -4.21 22.41 -14.43
CA PRO A 41 -2.86 22.27 -13.89
C PRO A 41 -2.71 22.75 -12.45
N ASN A 42 -3.33 23.87 -12.07
CA ASN A 42 -3.19 24.43 -10.72
C ASN A 42 -3.83 23.52 -9.66
N LYS A 43 -5.01 22.94 -9.96
CA LYS A 43 -5.68 21.99 -9.07
C LYS A 43 -4.89 20.68 -9.00
N GLY A 44 -4.45 20.16 -10.14
CA GLY A 44 -3.63 18.96 -10.21
C GLY A 44 -2.31 19.08 -9.45
N ALA A 45 -1.65 20.24 -9.57
CA ALA A 45 -0.41 20.56 -8.86
C ALA A 45 -0.60 20.51 -7.34
N LEU A 46 -1.60 21.23 -6.82
CA LEU A 46 -1.89 21.23 -5.38
C LEU A 46 -2.20 19.81 -4.88
N VAL A 47 -3.08 19.10 -5.57
CA VAL A 47 -3.44 17.72 -5.22
C VAL A 47 -2.19 16.83 -5.19
N LEU A 48 -1.33 16.92 -6.21
CA LEU A 48 -0.09 16.14 -6.29
C LEU A 48 0.90 16.48 -5.17
N ILE A 49 1.13 17.77 -4.89
CA ILE A 49 2.08 18.21 -3.85
C ILE A 49 1.60 17.74 -2.48
N PHE A 50 0.34 18.01 -2.12
CA PHE A 50 -0.18 17.64 -0.80
C PHE A 50 -0.27 16.12 -0.63
N SER A 51 -0.78 15.39 -1.61
CA SER A 51 -0.90 13.94 -1.49
C SER A 51 0.45 13.24 -1.55
N GLY A 52 1.36 13.70 -2.42
CA GLY A 52 2.72 13.17 -2.54
C GLY A 52 3.55 13.42 -1.29
N PHE A 53 3.47 14.62 -0.71
CA PHE A 53 4.21 14.93 0.52
C PHE A 53 3.60 14.18 1.71
N ALA A 54 2.28 14.13 1.83
CA ALA A 54 1.60 13.37 2.87
C ALA A 54 1.92 11.88 2.80
N LEU A 55 2.13 11.29 1.61
CA LEU A 55 2.59 9.89 1.48
C LEU A 55 3.93 9.66 2.19
N CYS A 56 4.87 10.59 2.10
CA CYS A 56 6.17 10.49 2.76
C CYS A 56 6.04 10.69 4.28
N LEU A 57 5.12 11.54 4.71
CA LEU A 57 4.82 11.75 6.14
C LEU A 57 4.17 10.52 6.78
N THR A 58 3.26 9.83 6.07
CA THR A 58 2.62 8.62 6.61
C THR A 58 3.62 7.47 6.75
N LEU A 59 4.48 7.29 5.75
CA LEU A 59 5.53 6.28 5.80
C LEU A 59 6.70 6.72 4.89
N PRO A 60 7.90 6.96 5.43
CA PRO A 60 9.04 7.42 4.64
C PRO A 60 9.36 6.52 3.42
N SER A 61 9.18 5.20 3.54
CA SER A 61 9.42 4.26 2.43
C SER A 61 8.48 4.43 1.23
N ASN A 62 7.34 5.11 1.39
CA ASN A 62 6.43 5.44 0.27
C ASN A 62 7.10 6.38 -0.73
N THR A 63 8.21 7.01 -0.37
CA THR A 63 8.99 7.87 -1.27
C THR A 63 9.41 7.16 -2.54
N TYR A 64 9.59 5.82 -2.53
CA TYR A 64 9.88 5.05 -3.74
C TYR A 64 8.79 5.14 -4.82
N PHE A 65 7.57 5.50 -4.45
CA PHE A 65 6.45 5.72 -5.37
C PHE A 65 6.58 7.03 -6.15
N LEU A 66 7.10 8.10 -5.54
CA LEU A 66 7.12 9.45 -6.13
C LEU A 66 7.99 9.56 -7.39
N PRO A 67 9.20 8.96 -7.47
CA PRO A 67 9.95 8.88 -8.72
C PRO A 67 9.16 8.18 -9.83
N GLY A 68 8.42 7.11 -9.50
CA GLY A 68 7.55 6.42 -10.45
C GLY A 68 6.48 7.34 -11.02
N CYS A 69 5.81 8.11 -10.16
CA CYS A 69 4.87 9.16 -10.54
C CYS A 69 5.49 10.22 -11.46
N GLY A 70 6.67 10.73 -11.10
CA GLY A 70 7.39 11.73 -11.90
C GLY A 70 7.77 11.22 -13.28
N ILE A 71 8.50 10.10 -13.34
CA ILE A 71 8.98 9.49 -14.59
C ILE A 71 7.79 9.12 -15.48
N ALA A 72 6.73 8.52 -14.93
CA ALA A 72 5.55 8.15 -15.71
C ALA A 72 4.87 9.39 -16.32
N THR A 73 4.78 10.49 -15.57
CA THR A 73 4.23 11.77 -16.06
C THR A 73 5.08 12.33 -17.19
N PHE A 74 6.40 12.41 -17.03
CA PHE A 74 7.31 12.90 -18.07
C PHE A 74 7.26 12.04 -19.34
N VAL A 75 7.17 10.72 -19.22
CA VAL A 75 7.07 9.82 -20.39
C VAL A 75 5.74 9.97 -21.12
N VAL A 76 4.62 10.08 -20.38
CA VAL A 76 3.30 10.36 -20.98
C VAL A 76 3.32 11.69 -21.71
N LEU A 77 3.88 12.72 -21.07
CA LEU A 77 4.02 14.05 -21.62
C LEU A 77 4.88 14.04 -22.88
N TRP A 78 6.07 13.42 -22.86
CA TRP A 78 6.94 13.27 -24.03
C TRP A 78 6.21 12.64 -25.23
N ARG A 79 5.28 11.71 -24.99
CA ARG A 79 4.46 11.11 -26.05
C ARG A 79 3.41 12.06 -26.60
N LEU A 80 2.84 12.94 -25.76
CA LEU A 80 1.92 14.01 -26.16
C LEU A 80 2.63 15.14 -26.95
N LYS A 81 3.93 15.37 -26.70
CA LYS A 81 4.76 16.30 -27.50
C LYS A 81 4.70 16.00 -29.00
N LYS A 82 4.64 14.71 -29.35
CA LYS A 82 4.65 14.24 -30.74
C LYS A 82 3.42 14.71 -31.53
N THR A 83 2.38 15.18 -30.85
CA THR A 83 1.13 15.68 -31.44
C THR A 83 0.93 17.20 -31.32
N GLU A 84 1.54 17.90 -30.34
CA GLU A 84 1.22 19.32 -30.04
C GLU A 84 2.45 20.28 -29.87
N GLY A 85 3.65 19.86 -30.27
CA GLY A 85 4.82 20.69 -30.62
C GLY A 85 5.18 21.88 -29.69
N PRO A 86 4.76 23.13 -29.99
CA PRO A 86 5.19 24.33 -29.26
C PRO A 86 4.45 24.59 -27.93
N VAL A 87 3.18 24.21 -27.80
CA VAL A 87 2.39 24.38 -26.55
C VAL A 87 2.93 23.48 -25.43
N PHE A 88 3.57 22.38 -25.83
CA PHE A 88 4.21 21.40 -24.97
C PHE A 88 5.26 21.99 -24.04
N TRP A 89 6.22 22.76 -24.56
CA TRP A 89 7.35 23.27 -23.77
C TRP A 89 6.91 24.32 -22.76
N PHE A 90 5.92 25.14 -23.13
CA PHE A 90 5.30 26.10 -22.23
C PHE A 90 4.54 25.42 -21.08
N LEU A 91 3.75 24.37 -21.39
CA LEU A 91 3.02 23.60 -20.39
C LEU A 91 3.97 22.83 -19.45
N LEU A 92 5.00 22.20 -20.01
CA LEU A 92 6.03 21.46 -19.29
C LEU A 92 6.77 22.36 -18.28
N GLY A 93 7.34 23.47 -18.76
CA GLY A 93 8.20 24.34 -17.96
C GLY A 93 7.45 25.15 -16.91
N LYS A 94 6.27 25.71 -17.23
CA LYS A 94 5.53 26.56 -16.28
C LYS A 94 4.58 25.82 -15.36
N LYS A 95 4.05 24.66 -15.74
CA LYS A 95 2.92 24.05 -15.03
C LYS A 95 3.17 22.65 -14.48
N ILE A 96 4.10 21.90 -15.09
CA ILE A 96 4.35 20.51 -14.72
C ILE A 96 5.64 20.37 -13.92
N LEU A 97 6.71 21.03 -14.35
CA LEU A 97 8.00 20.97 -13.66
C LEU A 97 7.98 21.56 -12.23
N PRO A 98 7.35 22.74 -11.97
CA PRO A 98 7.40 23.35 -10.64
C PRO A 98 6.77 22.50 -9.53
N PRO A 99 5.60 21.85 -9.72
CA PRO A 99 5.03 20.96 -8.71
C PRO A 99 5.92 19.79 -8.32
N PHE A 100 6.61 19.16 -9.28
CA PHE A 100 7.54 18.06 -8.99
C PHE A 100 8.82 18.56 -8.30
N LEU A 101 9.34 19.73 -8.68
CA LEU A 101 10.48 20.34 -8.00
C LEU A 101 10.14 20.72 -6.55
N LEU A 102 8.99 21.35 -6.33
CA LEU A 102 8.53 21.70 -5.00
C LEU A 102 8.32 20.44 -4.14
N LEU A 103 7.69 19.40 -4.69
CA LEU A 103 7.53 18.12 -4.01
C LEU A 103 8.88 17.51 -3.66
N MET A 104 9.86 17.53 -4.57
CA MET A 104 11.22 17.05 -4.33
C MET A 104 11.90 17.81 -3.17
N VAL A 105 11.81 19.13 -3.15
CA VAL A 105 12.38 19.96 -2.08
C VAL A 105 11.72 19.67 -0.73
N LEU A 106 10.39 19.58 -0.69
CA LEU A 106 9.65 19.24 0.52
C LEU A 106 10.03 17.85 1.05
N THR A 107 10.04 16.84 0.17
CA THR A 107 10.43 15.48 0.51
C THR A 107 11.89 15.43 1.00
N ALA A 108 12.83 16.06 0.30
CA ALA A 108 14.23 16.10 0.71
C ALA A 108 14.43 16.82 2.06
N GLY A 109 13.75 17.96 2.26
CA GLY A 109 13.78 18.69 3.53
C GLY A 109 13.24 17.85 4.69
N TYR A 110 12.15 17.10 4.47
CA TYR A 110 11.63 16.16 5.46
C TYR A 110 12.62 15.04 5.77
N PHE A 111 13.22 14.40 4.76
CA PHE A 111 14.22 13.35 4.98
C PHE A 111 15.46 13.86 5.73
N PHE A 112 15.87 15.10 5.46
CA PHE A 112 16.97 15.72 6.20
C PHE A 112 16.62 15.90 7.68
N MET A 113 15.39 16.30 8.00
CA MET A 113 14.91 16.43 9.38
C MET A 113 14.86 15.10 10.14
N ILE A 114 14.49 14.00 9.47
CA ILE A 114 14.34 12.68 10.11
C ILE A 114 15.54 11.75 9.89
N TYR A 115 16.66 12.27 9.38
CA TYR A 115 17.76 11.44 8.89
C TYR A 115 18.33 10.54 9.99
N ASP A 116 18.67 11.12 11.14
CA ASP A 116 19.29 10.38 12.25
C ASP A 116 18.36 9.29 12.79
N ASP A 117 17.08 9.59 12.93
CA ASP A 117 16.06 8.63 13.36
C ASP A 117 15.88 7.50 12.34
N LEU A 118 15.95 7.82 11.04
CA LEU A 118 15.85 6.84 9.96
C LEU A 118 17.06 5.89 9.97
N VAL A 119 18.27 6.41 10.14
CA VAL A 119 19.50 5.61 10.25
C VAL A 119 19.41 4.68 11.45
N ARG A 120 19.04 5.20 12.63
CA ARG A 120 18.85 4.41 13.84
C ARG A 120 17.78 3.34 13.66
N GLY A 121 16.67 3.67 13.01
CA GLY A 121 15.58 2.73 12.74
C GLY A 121 16.00 1.59 11.81
N ILE A 122 16.77 1.90 10.76
CA ILE A 122 17.32 0.90 9.83
C ILE A 122 18.30 -0.04 10.56
N GLU A 123 19.20 0.51 11.36
CA GLU A 123 20.19 -0.28 12.10
C GLU A 123 19.52 -1.20 13.13
N THR A 124 18.57 -0.66 13.91
CA THR A 124 17.76 -1.44 14.86
C THR A 124 17.03 -2.58 14.16
N TYR A 125 16.43 -2.31 12.99
CA TYR A 125 15.72 -3.33 12.22
C TYR A 125 16.66 -4.41 11.66
N LYS A 126 17.85 -4.02 11.18
CA LYS A 126 18.89 -4.98 10.76
C LYS A 126 19.31 -5.89 11.92
N ASN A 127 19.54 -5.31 13.10
CA ASN A 127 19.93 -6.08 14.29
C ASN A 127 18.83 -7.04 14.73
N PHE A 128 17.57 -6.61 14.71
CA PHE A 128 16.42 -7.48 14.98
C PHE A 128 16.34 -8.66 14.00
N LEU A 129 16.52 -8.40 12.70
CA LEU A 129 16.49 -9.44 11.68
C LEU A 129 17.65 -10.44 11.80
N ASN A 130 18.84 -9.95 12.18
CA ASN A 130 20.02 -10.79 12.41
C ASN A 130 19.91 -11.64 13.68
N GLN A 131 19.17 -11.18 14.70
CA GLN A 131 18.95 -11.89 15.97
C GLN A 131 17.81 -12.91 15.89
N ALA A 132 16.81 -12.69 15.05
CA ALA A 132 15.77 -13.67 14.81
C ALA A 132 16.42 -14.91 14.17
N GLU A 133 16.36 -16.08 14.84
CA GLU A 133 16.91 -17.40 14.45
C GLU A 133 16.53 -17.91 13.04
N PHE A 134 15.83 -17.11 12.24
CA PHE A 134 15.34 -17.41 10.90
C PHE A 134 16.09 -16.69 9.76
N GLY A 135 17.33 -16.22 9.98
CA GLY A 135 18.20 -15.76 8.88
C GLY A 135 17.61 -14.60 8.07
N GLY A 136 16.90 -13.68 8.73
CA GLY A 136 16.34 -12.49 8.09
C GLY A 136 17.46 -11.57 7.65
N SER A 137 17.58 -11.33 6.34
CA SER A 137 18.50 -10.32 5.80
C SER A 137 17.71 -9.17 5.21
N THR A 138 18.17 -7.92 5.35
CA THR A 138 17.61 -6.81 4.55
C THR A 138 18.04 -6.85 3.09
N ALA A 139 18.94 -7.79 2.74
CA ALA A 139 19.40 -7.97 1.38
C ALA A 139 18.25 -8.40 0.47
N VAL A 140 18.25 -7.81 -0.72
CA VAL A 140 17.28 -8.11 -1.76
C VAL A 140 17.43 -9.58 -2.18
N THR A 141 16.47 -10.41 -1.80
CA THR A 141 16.44 -11.84 -2.14
C THR A 141 15.18 -12.18 -2.93
N LEU A 142 15.28 -13.19 -3.80
CA LEU A 142 14.14 -13.64 -4.61
C LEU A 142 12.98 -14.15 -3.73
N SER A 143 13.30 -14.78 -2.60
CA SER A 143 12.31 -15.25 -1.61
C SER A 143 11.51 -14.09 -1.01
N GLN A 144 12.15 -12.97 -0.70
CA GLN A 144 11.45 -11.79 -0.19
C GLN A 144 10.57 -11.15 -1.25
N PHE A 145 11.06 -11.00 -2.48
CA PHE A 145 10.23 -10.54 -3.60
C PHE A 145 8.98 -11.39 -3.77
N HIS A 146 9.13 -12.71 -3.71
CA HIS A 146 8.03 -13.65 -3.77
C HIS A 146 7.04 -13.47 -2.62
N GLU A 147 7.51 -13.23 -1.39
CA GLU A 147 6.63 -12.95 -0.25
C GLU A 147 5.86 -11.62 -0.39
N ILE A 148 6.46 -10.58 -0.99
CA ILE A 148 5.75 -9.32 -1.26
C ILE A 148 4.66 -9.52 -2.31
N ILE A 149 4.99 -10.17 -3.43
CA ILE A 149 4.05 -10.46 -4.52
C ILE A 149 2.91 -11.35 -4.00
N ARG A 150 3.25 -12.41 -3.26
CA ARG A 150 2.24 -13.28 -2.62
C ARG A 150 1.39 -12.49 -1.63
N GLY A 151 2.01 -11.64 -0.82
CA GLY A 151 1.34 -10.75 0.14
C GLY A 151 0.28 -9.91 -0.56
N LEU A 152 0.69 -9.07 -1.51
CA LEU A 152 -0.19 -8.14 -2.25
C LEU A 152 -1.38 -8.84 -2.92
N ALA A 153 -1.27 -10.11 -3.27
CA ALA A 153 -2.34 -10.90 -3.86
C ALA A 153 -3.22 -11.66 -2.86
N ARG A 154 -2.94 -11.62 -1.55
CA ARG A 154 -3.78 -12.28 -0.54
C ARG A 154 -5.17 -11.61 -0.50
N PRO A 155 -6.25 -12.40 -0.47
CA PRO A 155 -6.30 -13.85 -0.22
C PRO A 155 -6.39 -14.71 -1.49
N TRP A 156 -6.36 -14.10 -2.67
CA TRP A 156 -6.57 -14.80 -3.93
C TRP A 156 -5.32 -15.57 -4.37
N GLY A 157 -4.12 -15.09 -4.04
CA GLY A 157 -2.86 -15.73 -4.45
C GLY A 157 -2.45 -15.36 -5.87
N LEU A 158 -1.42 -16.01 -6.40
CA LEU A 158 -0.72 -15.53 -7.60
C LEU A 158 -1.60 -15.47 -8.87
N TRP A 159 -2.68 -16.25 -8.95
CA TRP A 159 -3.60 -16.20 -10.09
C TRP A 159 -4.31 -14.85 -10.20
N PHE A 160 -4.40 -14.06 -9.12
CA PHE A 160 -4.91 -12.69 -9.15
C PHE A 160 -4.15 -11.81 -10.16
N TYR A 161 -2.88 -12.12 -10.45
CA TYR A 161 -2.11 -11.36 -11.43
C TYR A 161 -2.53 -11.66 -12.88
N ILE A 162 -3.25 -12.74 -13.17
CA ILE A 162 -3.76 -13.04 -14.51
C ILE A 162 -4.70 -11.93 -15.01
N PRO A 163 -5.79 -11.57 -14.30
CA PRO A 163 -6.62 -10.44 -14.70
C PRO A 163 -5.87 -9.10 -14.64
N VAL A 164 -4.90 -8.92 -13.75
CA VAL A 164 -4.06 -7.69 -13.71
C VAL A 164 -3.28 -7.52 -15.01
N LEU A 165 -2.57 -8.57 -15.43
CA LEU A 165 -1.75 -8.57 -16.65
C LEU A 165 -2.63 -8.42 -17.89
N TYR A 166 -3.78 -9.08 -17.93
CA TYR A 166 -4.74 -8.90 -19.01
C TYR A 166 -5.30 -7.48 -19.05
N GLY A 167 -5.67 -6.90 -17.91
CA GLY A 167 -6.09 -5.49 -17.81
C GLY A 167 -5.02 -4.54 -18.33
N LEU A 168 -3.77 -4.73 -17.90
CA LEU A 168 -2.61 -3.97 -18.39
C LEU A 168 -2.43 -4.10 -19.91
N TRP A 169 -2.61 -5.31 -20.45
CA TRP A 169 -2.53 -5.57 -21.90
C TRP A 169 -3.67 -4.93 -22.70
N THR A 170 -4.85 -4.73 -22.10
CA THR A 170 -5.98 -4.07 -22.80
C THR A 170 -5.88 -2.55 -22.84
N LEU A 171 -5.01 -1.95 -22.02
CA LEU A 171 -4.80 -0.51 -22.00
C LEU A 171 -4.15 0.01 -23.30
N ASN A 172 -4.49 1.25 -23.66
CA ASN A 172 -3.83 1.97 -24.74
C ASN A 172 -2.34 2.12 -24.47
N LYS A 173 -1.52 2.25 -25.52
CA LYS A 173 -0.05 2.27 -25.42
C LYS A 173 0.47 3.28 -24.38
N THR A 174 -0.13 4.47 -24.29
CA THR A 174 0.27 5.51 -23.33
C THR A 174 -0.08 5.13 -21.88
N GLN A 175 -1.31 4.68 -21.64
CA GLN A 175 -1.75 4.23 -20.32
C GLN A 175 -0.97 3.01 -19.84
N ARG A 176 -0.72 2.05 -20.73
CA ARG A 176 0.08 0.86 -20.42
C ARG A 176 1.49 1.23 -19.96
N VAL A 177 2.15 2.13 -20.68
CA VAL A 177 3.49 2.62 -20.32
C VAL A 177 3.46 3.38 -18.99
N PHE A 178 2.42 4.19 -18.74
CA PHE A 178 2.23 4.85 -17.46
C PHE A 178 2.20 3.85 -16.29
N PHE A 179 1.34 2.82 -16.36
CA PHE A 179 1.25 1.80 -15.31
C PHE A 179 2.51 0.95 -15.17
N LEU A 180 3.19 0.62 -16.27
CA LEU A 180 4.45 -0.11 -16.23
C LEU A 180 5.54 0.68 -15.48
N ILE A 181 5.64 1.99 -15.72
CA ILE A 181 6.59 2.84 -15.01
C ILE A 181 6.16 3.00 -13.56
N LEU A 182 4.87 3.27 -13.31
CA LEU A 182 4.33 3.48 -11.97
C LEU A 182 4.58 2.28 -11.03
N LEU A 183 4.36 1.06 -11.53
CA LEU A 183 4.53 -0.18 -10.76
C LEU A 183 5.96 -0.73 -10.80
N GLY A 184 6.68 -0.51 -11.91
CA GLY A 184 8.04 -1.02 -12.10
C GLY A 184 9.12 -0.17 -11.42
N THR A 185 8.95 1.15 -11.37
CA THR A 185 9.97 2.06 -10.80
C THR A 185 10.27 1.76 -9.34
N PRO A 186 9.29 1.58 -8.44
CA PRO A 186 9.63 1.34 -7.05
C PRO A 186 10.39 0.02 -6.87
N ALA A 187 10.03 -1.04 -7.61
CA ALA A 187 10.78 -2.30 -7.60
C ALA A 187 12.24 -2.10 -8.06
N LEU A 188 12.46 -1.29 -9.09
CA LEU A 188 13.80 -0.94 -9.57
C LEU A 188 14.59 -0.16 -8.51
N VAL A 189 13.97 0.84 -7.87
CA VAL A 189 14.61 1.63 -6.80
C VAL A 189 15.04 0.75 -5.63
N ILE A 190 14.26 -0.29 -5.31
CA ILE A 190 14.59 -1.24 -4.23
C ILE A 190 15.76 -2.14 -4.60
N VAL A 191 15.79 -2.63 -5.84
CA VAL A 191 16.93 -3.42 -6.32
C VAL A 191 18.20 -2.56 -6.29
N LEU A 192 18.10 -1.29 -6.71
CA LEU A 192 19.21 -0.35 -6.71
C LEU A 192 19.64 0.08 -5.30
N SER A 193 18.71 0.20 -4.35
CA SER A 193 19.03 0.55 -2.97
C SER A 193 19.64 -0.60 -2.18
N GLY A 194 19.51 -1.84 -2.67
CA GLY A 194 19.99 -3.04 -1.98
C GLY A 194 19.26 -3.35 -0.67
N MET A 195 18.16 -2.63 -0.37
CA MET A 195 17.40 -2.75 0.86
C MET A 195 15.93 -3.00 0.57
N MET A 196 15.45 -4.16 1.00
CA MET A 196 14.05 -4.54 0.88
C MET A 196 13.30 -4.34 2.20
N GLY A 197 12.18 -3.63 2.13
CA GLY A 197 11.29 -3.44 3.27
C GLY A 197 10.33 -4.63 3.46
N PRO A 198 9.61 -4.69 4.58
CA PRO A 198 8.55 -5.67 4.76
C PRO A 198 7.41 -5.49 3.74
N PRO A 199 6.64 -6.54 3.39
CA PRO A 199 5.58 -6.48 2.37
C PRO A 199 4.59 -5.31 2.52
N ARG A 200 4.31 -4.89 3.75
CA ARG A 200 3.43 -3.76 4.07
C ARG A 200 3.91 -2.40 3.54
N ALA A 201 5.21 -2.22 3.33
CA ALA A 201 5.78 -1.00 2.79
C ALA A 201 5.38 -0.74 1.32
N TYR A 202 4.76 -1.71 0.66
CA TYR A 202 4.42 -1.71 -0.77
C TYR A 202 2.93 -1.55 -1.02
N ILE A 203 2.15 -1.30 0.04
CA ILE A 203 0.69 -1.28 -0.03
C ILE A 203 0.16 -0.18 -0.96
N TYR A 204 0.92 0.89 -1.19
CA TYR A 204 0.59 1.92 -2.16
C TYR A 204 0.38 1.37 -3.59
N MET A 205 0.96 0.21 -3.94
CA MET A 205 0.75 -0.43 -5.24
C MET A 205 -0.61 -1.12 -5.35
N PHE A 206 -1.15 -1.57 -4.22
CA PHE A 206 -2.35 -2.39 -4.14
C PHE A 206 -3.57 -1.81 -4.87
N PRO A 207 -3.97 -0.53 -4.67
CA PRO A 207 -5.13 0.02 -5.36
C PRO A 207 -5.01 -0.01 -6.89
N PHE A 208 -3.80 0.15 -7.44
CA PHE A 208 -3.56 0.09 -8.88
C PHE A 208 -3.66 -1.33 -9.43
N LEU A 209 -3.20 -2.33 -8.67
CA LEU A 209 -3.38 -3.74 -9.03
C LEU A 209 -4.86 -4.09 -9.08
N ILE A 210 -5.66 -3.61 -8.13
CA ILE A 210 -7.11 -3.84 -8.10
C ILE A 210 -7.80 -3.16 -9.30
N LEU A 211 -7.43 -1.94 -9.65
CA LEU A 211 -7.96 -1.25 -10.84
C LEU A 211 -7.64 -2.02 -12.13
N LEU A 212 -6.41 -2.50 -12.28
CA LEU A 212 -6.01 -3.31 -13.44
C LEU A 212 -6.73 -4.65 -13.48
N ALA A 213 -6.88 -5.33 -12.34
CA ALA A 213 -7.64 -6.57 -12.24
C ALA A 213 -9.10 -6.37 -12.63
N ALA A 214 -9.74 -5.31 -12.12
CA ALA A 214 -11.12 -4.98 -12.44
C ALA A 214 -11.31 -4.72 -13.94
N LEU A 215 -10.40 -3.94 -14.55
CA LEU A 215 -10.39 -3.70 -15.98
C LEU A 215 -10.21 -5.01 -16.78
N GLY A 216 -9.28 -5.86 -16.36
CA GLY A 216 -9.03 -7.14 -17.03
C GLY A 216 -10.24 -8.08 -16.94
N ILE A 217 -10.91 -8.14 -15.79
CA ILE A 217 -12.13 -8.92 -15.61
C ILE A 217 -13.25 -8.38 -16.54
N ASP A 218 -13.48 -7.07 -16.54
CA ASP A 218 -14.52 -6.46 -17.38
C ASP A 218 -14.29 -6.74 -18.88
N ARG A 219 -13.06 -6.51 -19.36
CA ARG A 219 -12.67 -6.79 -20.74
C ARG A 219 -12.72 -8.28 -21.07
N GLY A 220 -12.33 -9.14 -20.13
CA GLY A 220 -12.32 -10.59 -20.28
C GLY A 220 -13.74 -11.16 -20.40
N ILE A 221 -14.66 -10.70 -19.54
CA ILE A 221 -16.09 -11.01 -19.63
C ILE A 221 -16.62 -10.55 -20.99
N GLY A 222 -16.31 -9.32 -21.39
CA GLY A 222 -16.70 -8.78 -22.69
C GLY A 222 -16.23 -9.65 -23.86
N PHE A 223 -14.97 -10.09 -23.84
CA PHE A 223 -14.41 -10.97 -24.87
C PHE A 223 -15.07 -12.36 -24.88
N LEU A 224 -15.18 -13.03 -23.74
CA LEU A 224 -15.76 -14.37 -23.63
C LEU A 224 -17.25 -14.39 -23.98
N SER A 225 -17.98 -13.34 -23.61
CA SER A 225 -19.42 -13.23 -23.90
C SER A 225 -19.75 -13.06 -25.39
N ARG A 226 -18.76 -12.70 -26.25
CA ARG A 226 -18.96 -12.66 -27.71
C ARG A 226 -19.14 -14.05 -28.31
N PHE A 227 -18.63 -15.07 -27.64
CA PHE A 227 -18.63 -16.45 -28.13
C PHE A 227 -19.69 -17.32 -27.42
N ALA A 228 -20.56 -16.73 -26.59
CA ALA A 228 -21.47 -17.46 -25.72
C ALA A 228 -22.86 -16.80 -25.61
N SER A 229 -23.83 -17.58 -25.12
CA SER A 229 -25.21 -17.14 -24.89
C SER A 229 -25.33 -16.02 -23.85
N HIS A 230 -26.41 -15.23 -23.91
CA HIS A 230 -26.72 -14.15 -22.96
C HIS A 230 -26.68 -14.60 -21.48
N TYR A 231 -27.03 -15.87 -21.19
CA TYR A 231 -26.97 -16.42 -19.83
C TYR A 231 -25.54 -16.65 -19.31
N PHE A 232 -24.59 -16.90 -20.21
CA PHE A 232 -23.19 -17.16 -19.86
C PHE A 232 -22.56 -15.97 -19.14
N LYS A 233 -22.88 -14.74 -19.55
CA LYS A 233 -22.37 -13.52 -18.90
C LYS A 233 -22.79 -13.43 -17.42
N LYS A 234 -24.07 -13.73 -17.12
CA LYS A 234 -24.60 -13.69 -15.75
C LYS A 234 -23.96 -14.78 -14.88
N ILE A 235 -23.84 -15.99 -15.42
CA ILE A 235 -23.21 -17.13 -14.73
C ILE A 235 -21.73 -16.85 -14.46
N LEU A 236 -20.98 -16.37 -15.45
CA LEU A 236 -19.57 -16.05 -15.31
C LEU A 236 -19.33 -14.97 -14.25
N LEU A 237 -20.17 -13.92 -14.23
CA LEU A 237 -20.09 -12.88 -13.21
C LEU A 237 -20.35 -13.44 -11.81
N ALA A 238 -21.36 -14.29 -11.64
CA ALA A 238 -21.67 -14.94 -10.37
C ALA A 238 -20.51 -15.84 -9.88
N ILE A 239 -19.92 -16.63 -10.79
CA ILE A 239 -18.75 -17.47 -10.49
C ILE A 239 -17.57 -16.59 -10.07
N LEU A 240 -17.24 -15.54 -10.82
CA LEU A 240 -16.14 -14.64 -10.47
C LEU A 240 -16.37 -13.99 -9.10
N CYS A 241 -17.59 -13.53 -8.81
CA CYS A 241 -17.94 -13.00 -7.49
C CYS A 241 -17.67 -14.03 -6.39
N LEU A 242 -18.09 -15.29 -6.57
CA LEU A 242 -17.83 -16.37 -5.61
C LEU A 242 -16.33 -16.65 -5.44
N VAL A 243 -15.60 -16.74 -6.55
CA VAL A 243 -14.15 -17.00 -6.56
C VAL A 243 -13.35 -15.91 -5.84
N PHE A 244 -13.79 -14.65 -5.89
CA PHE A 244 -13.14 -13.57 -5.14
C PHE A 244 -13.65 -13.43 -3.69
N LEU A 245 -14.92 -13.72 -3.42
CA LEU A 245 -15.53 -13.59 -2.09
C LEU A 245 -15.16 -14.73 -1.15
N ILE A 246 -15.21 -15.99 -1.60
CA ILE A 246 -15.01 -17.15 -0.71
C ILE A 246 -13.60 -17.13 -0.07
N PRO A 247 -12.49 -16.97 -0.83
CA PRO A 247 -11.16 -16.88 -0.23
C PRO A 247 -11.03 -15.67 0.70
N SER A 248 -11.71 -14.57 0.40
CA SER A 248 -11.73 -13.39 1.26
C SER A 248 -12.34 -13.66 2.62
N VAL A 249 -13.54 -14.23 2.64
CA VAL A 249 -14.27 -14.52 3.88
C VAL A 249 -13.51 -15.56 4.70
N LEU A 250 -13.03 -16.62 4.06
CA LEU A 250 -12.26 -17.67 4.74
C LEU A 250 -10.96 -17.14 5.34
N ASN A 251 -10.20 -16.35 4.59
CA ASN A 251 -8.96 -15.77 5.10
C ASN A 251 -9.23 -14.79 6.26
N HIS A 252 -10.29 -13.99 6.18
CA HIS A 252 -10.68 -13.12 7.29
C HIS A 252 -11.02 -13.94 8.55
N PHE A 253 -11.83 -14.99 8.40
CA PHE A 253 -12.21 -15.88 9.50
C PHE A 253 -11.02 -16.61 10.13
N GLN A 254 -10.06 -17.06 9.31
CA GLN A 254 -8.83 -17.68 9.79
C GLN A 254 -7.96 -16.71 10.60
N ASN A 255 -7.82 -15.46 10.16
CA ASN A 255 -7.06 -14.46 10.90
C ASN A 255 -7.67 -14.16 12.26
N TYR A 256 -8.99 -13.97 12.33
CA TYR A 256 -9.69 -13.77 13.62
C TYR A 256 -9.60 -14.99 14.54
N ARG A 257 -9.68 -16.21 14.01
CA ARG A 257 -9.41 -17.41 14.82
C ARG A 257 -7.95 -17.48 15.30
N GLY A 258 -7.00 -17.05 14.47
CA GLY A 258 -5.58 -16.95 14.85
C GLY A 258 -5.36 -16.02 16.04
N THR A 259 -6.01 -14.86 16.06
CA THR A 259 -5.91 -13.91 17.18
C THR A 259 -6.56 -14.42 18.47
N THR A 260 -7.58 -15.28 18.39
CA THR A 260 -8.18 -15.91 19.59
C THR A 260 -7.30 -16.98 20.25
N LYS A 261 -6.24 -17.46 19.58
CA LYS A 261 -5.33 -18.47 20.16
C LYS A 261 -4.30 -17.86 21.10
N VAL A 262 -3.99 -16.57 20.96
CA VAL A 262 -3.14 -15.87 21.92
C VAL A 262 -4.00 -15.51 23.12
N LYS A 263 -3.70 -16.10 24.28
CA LYS A 263 -4.43 -15.84 25.52
C LYS A 263 -4.07 -14.46 26.05
N TYR A 264 -4.72 -13.44 25.52
CA TYR A 264 -4.76 -12.12 26.14
C TYR A 264 -5.92 -12.04 27.12
N ALA A 265 -5.77 -11.26 28.18
CA ALA A 265 -6.85 -10.96 29.10
C ALA A 265 -8.01 -10.30 28.33
N THR A 266 -9.23 -10.70 28.64
CA THR A 266 -10.42 -10.00 28.16
C THR A 266 -10.57 -8.65 28.87
N MET A 267 -11.37 -7.74 28.31
CA MET A 267 -11.73 -6.48 28.98
C MET A 267 -12.45 -6.71 30.33
N ASN A 268 -13.08 -7.87 30.53
CA ASN A 268 -13.70 -8.20 31.81
C ASN A 268 -12.66 -8.70 32.83
N GLU A 269 -11.81 -9.65 32.42
CA GLU A 269 -10.73 -10.17 33.26
C GLU A 269 -9.76 -9.06 33.69
N SER A 270 -9.37 -8.17 32.77
CA SER A 270 -8.53 -7.02 33.10
C SER A 270 -9.16 -6.06 34.11
N ARG A 271 -10.49 -5.85 34.07
CA ARG A 271 -11.21 -5.06 35.09
C ARG A 271 -11.29 -5.77 36.43
N GLU A 272 -11.42 -7.09 36.44
CA GLU A 272 -11.40 -7.88 37.67
C GLU A 272 -10.01 -7.84 38.32
N VAL A 273 -8.95 -8.00 37.54
CA VAL A 273 -7.56 -7.83 37.98
C VAL A 273 -7.33 -6.43 38.53
N LEU A 274 -7.77 -5.38 37.83
CA LEU A 274 -7.69 -3.99 38.32
C LEU A 274 -8.35 -3.82 39.70
N ARG A 275 -9.58 -4.32 39.87
CA ARG A 275 -10.32 -4.25 41.14
C ARG A 275 -9.64 -5.04 42.25
N HIS A 276 -8.97 -6.13 41.91
CA HIS A 276 -8.23 -6.94 42.87
C HIS A 276 -6.95 -6.22 43.33
N LEU A 277 -6.17 -5.69 42.38
CA LEU A 277 -4.94 -4.96 42.67
C LEU A 277 -5.23 -3.68 43.48
N GLN A 278 -6.28 -2.93 43.14
CA GLN A 278 -6.71 -1.75 43.91
C GLN A 278 -7.06 -2.05 45.37
N LYS A 279 -7.42 -3.30 45.70
CA LYS A 279 -7.79 -3.70 47.07
C LYS A 279 -6.62 -4.26 47.87
N GLN A 280 -5.57 -4.77 47.22
CA GLN A 280 -4.54 -5.58 47.88
C GLN A 280 -3.12 -5.03 47.73
N VAL A 281 -2.84 -4.21 46.72
CA VAL A 281 -1.49 -3.76 46.40
C VAL A 281 -1.17 -2.45 47.11
N SER A 282 -0.05 -2.41 47.82
CA SER A 282 0.46 -1.20 48.47
C SER A 282 1.15 -0.26 47.46
N GLN A 283 1.27 1.04 47.76
CA GLN A 283 1.85 2.04 46.83
C GLN A 283 3.30 1.78 46.37
N ASN A 284 3.99 0.81 46.99
CA ASN A 284 5.43 0.57 46.78
C ASN A 284 5.74 -0.75 46.06
N GLU A 285 4.73 -1.42 45.50
CA GLU A 285 4.92 -2.68 44.77
C GLU A 285 5.13 -2.46 43.27
N LEU A 286 6.08 -3.21 42.69
CA LEU A 286 6.37 -3.15 41.26
C LEU A 286 5.41 -4.05 40.48
N LEU A 287 4.58 -3.44 39.64
CA LEU A 287 3.69 -4.14 38.73
C LEU A 287 4.34 -4.29 37.36
N VAL A 288 4.65 -5.52 36.94
CA VAL A 288 5.15 -5.81 35.59
C VAL A 288 3.99 -6.21 34.70
N ILE A 289 3.69 -5.38 33.71
CA ILE A 289 2.62 -5.59 32.74
C ILE A 289 3.22 -6.06 31.42
N PRO A 290 2.74 -7.17 30.83
CA PRO A 290 3.14 -7.58 29.49
C PRO A 290 2.78 -6.50 28.46
N ILE A 291 3.74 -6.09 27.64
CA ILE A 291 3.54 -5.03 26.61
C ILE A 291 2.47 -5.45 25.60
N ASP A 292 2.38 -6.75 25.31
CA ASP A 292 1.54 -7.29 24.26
C ASP A 292 0.06 -7.44 24.68
N ASP A 293 -0.25 -7.44 25.98
CA ASP A 293 -1.63 -7.52 26.49
C ASP A 293 -2.27 -6.14 26.63
N MET A 294 -2.82 -5.64 25.52
CA MET A 294 -3.43 -4.31 25.49
C MET A 294 -4.62 -4.15 26.43
N ALA A 295 -5.37 -5.20 26.71
CA ALA A 295 -6.55 -5.12 27.58
C ALA A 295 -6.11 -4.96 29.05
N LEU A 296 -5.16 -5.79 29.49
CA LEU A 296 -4.58 -5.69 30.82
C LEU A 296 -3.86 -4.35 30.99
N ARG A 297 -3.03 -3.97 30.01
CA ARG A 297 -2.32 -2.69 30.02
C ARG A 297 -3.28 -1.51 30.12
N ARG A 298 -4.29 -1.43 29.27
CA ARG A 298 -5.24 -0.31 29.31
C ARG A 298 -5.97 -0.17 30.63
N ALA A 299 -6.26 -1.29 31.30
CA ALA A 299 -6.91 -1.27 32.61
C ALA A 299 -5.95 -0.90 33.75
N LEU A 300 -4.69 -1.33 33.68
CA LEU A 300 -3.71 -1.22 34.77
C LEU A 300 -2.72 -0.05 34.63
N GLU A 301 -2.56 0.53 33.43
CA GLU A 301 -1.71 1.69 33.17
C GLU A 301 -2.04 2.92 34.05
N PRO A 302 -3.29 3.16 34.49
CA PRO A 302 -3.57 4.20 35.49
C PRO A 302 -3.05 3.93 36.91
N LEU A 303 -2.57 2.72 37.21
CA LEU A 303 -2.00 2.36 38.51
C LEU A 303 -0.46 2.46 38.55
N VAL A 304 0.18 2.71 37.40
CA VAL A 304 1.63 2.87 37.23
C VAL A 304 1.97 4.35 37.14
#